data_AF-A0A3D8P284-F1
#
_entry.id   AF-A0A3D8P284-F1
#
_cell.length_a   1.000
_cell.length_b   1.000
_cell.length_c   1.000
_cell.angle_alpha   90.00
_cell.angle_beta   90.00
_cell.angle_gamma   90.00
#
_symmetry.space_group_name_H-M   'P 1'
#
loop_
_entity.id
_entity.type
_entity.pdbx_description
1 polymer ?
#
loop_
_entity_poly.entity_id
_entity_poly.type
_entity_poly.pdbx_seq_one_letter_code
_entity_poly.pdbx_strand_id
1 'polypeptide(L)'
;MVSPWAWWTRTPSASSRGSLGVRPRRAGVSGHTRASPTPWCPPIGRGSTTGHSWTLRPSSAAPGRHSAVPVPSGTSAPPVRRHQAVALTSGGCAGETGPHTAGGIRRVATGIDRVFLEELLRDVKGISKASARRLVEAYPSLVHVLKDSEEVVKQKVGQLSLRRVRDIRRFLTGRVGLDPDLPDAENTERLRQYLIRRELRAIAEKKYELLGSIKFEELSFNPFLLRLLGLKTPNEIAEFMVAERVERSLVTSYGTHIQRIAQIVAGRGTGVEGADVCKEEGGRRYYIQVKAGPYTVNKDISKQVSDLLTSATRRNSGSAALLGMTYGSKEKVSSIVRRYSRVDWLVGREFWGFISGDPDYASKLFKLAAEVAAEVQREKGPFPIREKVREIAGRIREEYGKGRQMWEKLFDDNM
;
A
#
# COMPACT_ATOMS: atom_id res chain seq x y z
N MET A 1 -27.35 18.81 9.87
CA MET A 1 -26.21 17.93 10.16
C MET A 1 -25.74 17.33 8.85
N VAL A 2 -24.59 17.77 8.33
CA VAL A 2 -24.00 17.26 7.09
C VAL A 2 -22.80 16.40 7.49
N SER A 3 -22.70 15.19 6.94
CA SER A 3 -21.61 14.26 7.19
C SER A 3 -20.25 14.89 6.82
N PRO A 4 -19.17 14.69 7.62
CA PRO A 4 -17.82 15.19 7.29
C PRO A 4 -17.29 14.74 5.92
N TRP A 5 -17.92 13.74 5.32
CA TRP A 5 -17.58 13.18 4.01
C TRP A 5 -18.12 13.99 2.80
N ALA A 6 -19.00 14.97 3.03
CA ALA A 6 -19.63 15.74 1.95
C ALA A 6 -18.71 16.78 1.28
N TRP A 7 -17.62 17.19 1.95
CA TRP A 7 -16.72 18.22 1.44
C TRP A 7 -15.79 17.72 0.32
N TRP A 8 -15.54 16.41 0.24
CA TRP A 8 -14.53 15.83 -0.67
C TRP A 8 -15.09 15.24 -1.98
N THR A 9 -16.40 15.32 -2.24
CA THR A 9 -17.02 14.68 -3.42
C THR A 9 -17.73 15.63 -4.41
N ARG A 10 -17.64 16.95 -4.25
CA ARG A 10 -18.16 17.89 -5.26
C ARG A 10 -17.10 18.26 -6.29
N THR A 11 -16.99 17.46 -7.33
CA THR A 11 -16.53 17.93 -8.65
C THR A 11 -17.68 18.69 -9.33
N PRO A 12 -17.47 19.90 -9.87
CA PRO A 12 -18.50 20.55 -10.69
C PRO A 12 -18.52 19.89 -12.07
N SER A 13 -19.57 19.14 -12.39
CA SER A 13 -19.84 18.74 -13.77
C SER A 13 -20.50 19.91 -14.52
N ALA A 14 -19.73 20.51 -15.41
CA ALA A 14 -20.26 21.40 -16.44
C ALA A 14 -20.83 20.53 -17.58
N SER A 15 -22.16 20.50 -17.74
CA SER A 15 -22.86 20.53 -19.04
C SER A 15 -24.33 20.13 -18.89
N SER A 16 -25.23 21.06 -19.16
CA SER A 16 -26.35 20.82 -20.07
C SER A 16 -26.93 22.17 -20.50
N ARG A 17 -26.98 22.35 -21.83
CA ARG A 17 -27.74 23.42 -22.48
C ARG A 17 -29.22 23.05 -22.37
N GLY A 18 -30.05 24.01 -21.99
CA GLY A 18 -31.50 23.89 -22.00
C GLY A 18 -32.11 25.28 -21.98
N SER A 19 -32.49 25.73 -23.16
CA SER A 19 -33.23 26.95 -23.45
C SER A 19 -34.47 27.14 -22.57
N LEU A 20 -34.74 28.36 -22.13
CA LEU A 20 -36.07 28.98 -22.10
C LEU A 20 -35.91 30.48 -21.87
N GLY A 21 -36.46 31.26 -22.79
CA GLY A 21 -36.45 32.72 -22.72
C GLY A 21 -37.47 33.25 -21.71
N VAL A 22 -37.28 34.52 -21.34
CA VAL A 22 -38.29 35.59 -21.23
C VAL A 22 -37.55 36.82 -20.71
N ARG A 23 -37.58 37.91 -21.48
CA ARG A 23 -37.22 39.27 -21.05
C ARG A 23 -38.39 39.87 -20.25
N PRO A 24 -38.13 40.82 -19.34
CA PRO A 24 -38.56 42.18 -19.66
C PRO A 24 -37.52 43.26 -19.32
N ARG A 25 -37.96 44.51 -19.53
CA ARG A 25 -37.24 45.71 -19.99
C ARG A 25 -36.42 46.48 -18.93
N ARG A 26 -35.58 47.35 -19.52
CA ARG A 26 -34.70 48.40 -18.98
C ARG A 26 -35.36 49.42 -18.04
N ALA A 27 -34.56 49.87 -17.07
CA ALA A 27 -34.27 51.27 -16.73
C ALA A 27 -32.82 51.26 -16.17
N GLY A 28 -31.84 52.12 -16.50
CA GLY A 28 -31.84 53.39 -17.19
C GLY A 28 -31.38 54.51 -16.27
N VAL A 29 -30.15 54.50 -15.73
CA VAL A 29 -29.46 55.71 -15.25
C VAL A 29 -27.94 55.59 -15.44
N SER A 30 -27.38 56.67 -15.95
CA SER A 30 -26.01 56.99 -16.38
C SER A 30 -25.03 57.32 -15.24
N GLY A 31 -23.73 57.17 -15.51
CA GLY A 31 -22.70 58.05 -14.94
C GLY A 31 -21.34 57.40 -14.65
N HIS A 32 -20.34 57.65 -15.52
CA HIS A 32 -18.96 58.10 -15.24
C HIS A 32 -18.18 57.32 -14.14
N THR A 33 -16.99 56.72 -14.34
CA THR A 33 -15.72 57.26 -14.87
C THR A 33 -14.66 56.14 -15.00
N ARG A 34 -13.70 56.36 -15.91
CA ARG A 34 -12.37 55.75 -16.12
C ARG A 34 -11.74 54.95 -14.96
N ALA A 35 -11.09 53.82 -15.30
CA ALA A 35 -9.62 53.72 -15.50
C ALA A 35 -9.13 52.27 -15.35
N SER A 36 -8.58 51.70 -16.43
CA SER A 36 -7.61 50.60 -16.35
C SER A 36 -6.22 51.18 -16.18
N PRO A 37 -5.31 50.50 -15.46
CA PRO A 37 -4.04 50.22 -16.13
C PRO A 37 -3.47 48.82 -15.85
N THR A 38 -2.79 48.34 -16.88
CA THR A 38 -1.75 47.30 -16.96
C THR A 38 -0.75 47.30 -15.79
N PRO A 39 -0.15 46.15 -15.43
CA PRO A 39 0.97 46.12 -14.51
C PRO A 39 2.30 46.43 -15.22
N TRP A 40 2.98 47.45 -14.72
CA TRP A 40 4.38 47.80 -15.01
C TRP A 40 5.32 46.98 -14.10
N CYS A 41 6.33 46.35 -14.70
CA CYS A 41 7.56 45.92 -14.03
C CYS A 41 8.57 47.08 -13.98
N PRO A 42 9.42 47.13 -12.94
CA PRO A 42 10.77 47.69 -13.08
C PRO A 42 11.88 46.70 -12.64
N PRO A 43 13.15 47.00 -12.99
CA PRO A 43 14.17 45.98 -13.24
C PRO A 43 15.24 45.80 -12.16
N ILE A 44 15.83 44.61 -12.20
CA ILE A 44 17.20 44.14 -11.89
C ILE A 44 18.17 45.12 -11.19
N GLY A 45 18.71 44.68 -10.04
CA GLY A 45 19.98 45.11 -9.44
C GLY A 45 20.78 43.88 -8.96
N ARG A 46 22.08 43.86 -9.24
CA ARG A 46 23.02 42.71 -9.23
C ARG A 46 23.71 42.48 -7.88
N GLY A 47 24.27 41.27 -7.73
CA GLY A 47 25.41 40.90 -6.88
C GLY A 47 25.10 39.72 -5.96
N SER A 48 25.90 38.66 -5.80
CA SER A 48 27.16 38.19 -6.38
C SER A 48 27.43 36.77 -5.84
N THR A 49 27.98 35.86 -6.67
CA THR A 49 28.93 34.73 -6.38
C THR A 49 28.70 33.89 -5.11
N THR A 50 28.51 32.55 -5.17
CA THR A 50 29.46 31.48 -5.60
C THR A 50 28.63 30.23 -5.96
N GLY A 51 28.90 29.33 -6.91
CA GLY A 51 30.08 29.05 -7.71
C GLY A 51 30.53 27.62 -7.46
N HIS A 52 29.88 26.57 -8.01
CA HIS A 52 30.46 25.23 -8.22
C HIS A 52 30.00 24.65 -9.57
N SER A 53 30.99 24.49 -10.45
CA SER A 53 30.92 24.01 -11.84
C SER A 53 30.97 22.49 -11.91
N TRP A 54 30.23 21.90 -12.84
CA TRP A 54 30.68 20.66 -13.52
C TRP A 54 30.57 20.84 -15.03
N THR A 55 31.73 20.80 -15.65
CA THR A 55 32.00 20.96 -17.08
C THR A 55 31.57 19.72 -17.86
N LEU A 56 30.79 19.95 -18.92
CA LEU A 56 30.63 19.03 -20.06
C LEU A 56 31.83 19.22 -21.00
N ARG A 57 32.42 18.12 -21.47
CA ARG A 57 33.29 18.10 -22.66
C ARG A 57 32.62 17.29 -23.77
N PRO A 58 32.66 17.77 -25.03
CA PRO A 58 32.13 17.04 -26.18
C PRO A 58 33.23 16.23 -26.89
N SER A 59 32.86 15.20 -27.63
CA SER A 59 33.61 14.81 -28.82
C SER A 59 32.72 14.08 -29.83
N SER A 60 32.90 14.52 -31.07
CA SER A 60 32.27 14.17 -32.33
C SER A 60 32.76 12.85 -32.94
N ALA A 61 31.87 12.11 -33.61
CA ALA A 61 32.16 11.46 -34.89
C ALA A 61 30.85 10.98 -35.56
N ALA A 62 30.71 11.28 -36.84
CA ALA A 62 29.69 10.79 -37.79
C ALA A 62 30.43 10.49 -39.12
N PRO A 63 29.78 10.00 -40.20
CA PRO A 63 28.78 8.92 -40.32
C PRO A 63 29.18 7.89 -41.43
N GLY A 64 28.45 6.77 -41.53
CA GLY A 64 28.50 5.83 -42.65
C GLY A 64 27.10 5.39 -43.09
N ARG A 65 26.84 5.42 -44.41
CA ARG A 65 25.54 5.28 -45.09
C ARG A 65 25.22 3.85 -45.57
N HIS A 66 23.95 3.68 -46.01
CA HIS A 66 23.36 2.66 -46.91
C HIS A 66 22.88 1.37 -46.21
N SER A 67 21.68 0.80 -46.43
CA SER A 67 20.73 0.84 -47.55
C SER A 67 19.28 0.60 -47.12
N ALA A 68 18.33 1.05 -47.94
CA ALA A 68 16.89 0.74 -47.90
C ALA A 68 16.59 -0.62 -48.59
N VAL A 69 15.53 -1.37 -48.22
CA VAL A 69 14.24 -1.62 -48.95
C VAL A 69 13.89 -3.12 -48.71
N PRO A 70 12.64 -3.65 -48.78
CA PRO A 70 11.31 -3.21 -48.35
C PRO A 70 10.55 -4.24 -47.45
N VAL A 71 9.37 -3.83 -47.01
CA VAL A 71 8.27 -4.61 -46.40
C VAL A 71 7.61 -5.57 -47.40
N PRO A 72 7.09 -6.73 -46.95
CA PRO A 72 5.88 -7.30 -47.53
C PRO A 72 4.73 -7.39 -46.51
N SER A 73 3.59 -6.89 -46.97
CA SER A 73 2.23 -7.08 -46.46
C SER A 73 1.84 -8.56 -46.40
N GLY A 74 1.19 -8.99 -45.32
CA GLY A 74 0.64 -10.33 -45.20
C GLY A 74 -0.35 -10.44 -44.04
N THR A 75 -1.62 -10.19 -44.34
CA THR A 75 -2.79 -10.59 -43.56
C THR A 75 -2.90 -12.12 -43.48
N SER A 76 -2.92 -12.69 -42.28
CA SER A 76 -3.64 -13.93 -41.94
C SER A 76 -3.55 -14.25 -40.45
N ALA A 77 -4.68 -14.17 -39.73
CA ALA A 77 -4.94 -15.02 -38.57
C ALA A 77 -5.29 -16.43 -39.07
N PRO A 78 -4.86 -17.53 -38.41
CA PRO A 78 -5.71 -18.23 -37.41
C PRO A 78 -4.89 -19.12 -36.41
N PRO A 79 -5.47 -20.11 -35.69
CA PRO A 79 -6.58 -20.07 -34.74
C PRO A 79 -6.14 -20.42 -33.30
N VAL A 80 -7.01 -20.09 -32.34
CA VAL A 80 -6.95 -20.52 -30.93
C VAL A 80 -7.11 -22.04 -30.84
N ARG A 81 -6.09 -22.76 -30.36
CA ARG A 81 -6.22 -24.14 -29.88
C ARG A 81 -6.42 -24.15 -28.37
N ARG A 82 -7.59 -24.66 -27.96
CA ARG A 82 -7.84 -25.14 -26.59
C ARG A 82 -6.88 -26.29 -26.30
N HIS A 83 -6.13 -26.21 -25.21
CA HIS A 83 -5.48 -27.37 -24.62
C HIS A 83 -5.96 -27.60 -23.19
N GLN A 84 -6.36 -28.85 -22.99
CA GLN A 84 -6.81 -29.48 -21.76
C GLN A 84 -5.77 -29.35 -20.66
N ALA A 85 -6.23 -29.12 -19.44
CA ALA A 85 -5.42 -29.15 -18.24
C ALA A 85 -4.95 -30.59 -17.97
N VAL A 86 -3.63 -30.81 -18.05
CA VAL A 86 -2.96 -31.96 -17.46
C VAL A 86 -2.24 -31.46 -16.22
N ALA A 87 -2.63 -31.99 -15.06
CA ALA A 87 -1.98 -31.75 -13.79
C ALA A 87 -0.54 -32.29 -13.84
N LEU A 88 0.44 -31.39 -13.73
CA LEU A 88 1.83 -31.75 -13.47
C LEU A 88 2.29 -31.05 -12.20
N THR A 89 2.58 -31.87 -11.20
CA THR A 89 3.23 -31.53 -9.95
C THR A 89 4.63 -30.99 -10.26
N SER A 90 4.84 -29.69 -10.06
CA SER A 90 6.14 -29.07 -10.31
C SER A 90 7.08 -29.28 -9.12
N GLY A 91 7.96 -30.29 -9.25
CA GLY A 91 9.24 -30.37 -8.55
C GLY A 91 10.14 -29.16 -8.90
N GLY A 92 10.91 -28.70 -7.93
CA GLY A 92 11.53 -27.37 -7.94
C GLY A 92 12.86 -27.23 -8.66
N CYS A 93 13.43 -26.02 -8.59
CA CYS A 93 14.85 -25.77 -8.88
C CYS A 93 15.54 -25.13 -7.67
N ALA A 94 16.67 -25.72 -7.30
CA ALA A 94 17.64 -25.22 -6.34
C ALA A 94 18.37 -23.99 -6.89
N GLY A 95 18.98 -23.21 -5.99
CA GLY A 95 19.95 -22.21 -6.37
C GLY A 95 21.32 -22.87 -6.48
N GLU A 96 21.94 -22.78 -7.66
CA GLU A 96 23.36 -23.03 -7.84
C GLU A 96 24.06 -21.70 -8.18
N THR A 97 24.90 -21.24 -7.26
CA THR A 97 26.16 -20.56 -7.56
C THR A 97 27.15 -20.90 -6.45
N GLY A 98 28.37 -21.28 -6.82
CA GLY A 98 29.47 -21.79 -5.98
C GLY A 98 30.01 -20.82 -4.89
N PRO A 99 31.13 -21.19 -4.24
CA PRO A 99 31.31 -21.04 -2.81
C PRO A 99 31.75 -19.63 -2.42
N HIS A 100 31.03 -19.00 -1.49
CA HIS A 100 31.52 -18.58 -0.18
C HIS A 100 30.47 -17.69 0.52
N THR A 101 30.17 -18.08 1.78
CA THR A 101 29.56 -17.31 2.87
C THR A 101 28.08 -16.88 2.81
N ALA A 102 27.26 -17.73 3.46
CA ALA A 102 26.22 -17.42 4.46
C ALA A 102 25.04 -16.51 4.10
N GLY A 103 23.83 -17.10 4.04
CA GLY A 103 22.56 -16.37 4.16
C GLY A 103 21.36 -16.89 3.35
N GLY A 104 21.48 -18.01 2.64
CA GLY A 104 20.39 -18.56 1.83
C GLY A 104 19.22 -19.03 2.68
N ILE A 105 18.09 -18.32 2.61
CA ILE A 105 16.80 -18.70 3.19
C ILE A 105 16.41 -20.07 2.60
N ARG A 106 16.60 -21.15 3.37
CA ARG A 106 16.10 -22.49 2.99
C ARG A 106 14.59 -22.41 2.75
N ARG A 107 14.05 -23.18 1.81
CA ARG A 107 12.60 -23.25 1.54
C ARG A 107 11.82 -23.73 2.77
N VAL A 108 10.59 -23.26 2.94
CA VAL A 108 9.57 -23.96 3.73
C VAL A 108 8.63 -24.62 2.73
N ALA A 109 8.22 -25.85 3.00
CA ALA A 109 7.35 -26.63 2.11
C ALA A 109 5.92 -26.05 2.02
N THR A 110 5.58 -25.08 2.87
CA THR A 110 4.24 -24.48 3.02
C THR A 110 3.86 -23.48 1.94
N GLY A 111 4.76 -23.01 1.08
CA GLY A 111 4.41 -21.92 0.15
C GLY A 111 3.94 -20.64 0.87
N ILE A 112 4.44 -20.41 2.09
CA ILE A 112 4.30 -19.18 2.87
C ILE A 112 5.71 -18.76 3.31
N ASP A 113 6.04 -17.48 3.19
CA ASP A 113 7.35 -16.96 3.57
C ASP A 113 7.61 -17.16 5.08
N ARG A 114 8.86 -17.54 5.42
CA ARG A 114 9.31 -17.76 6.80
C ARG A 114 9.06 -16.55 7.68
N VAL A 115 9.21 -15.35 7.14
CA VAL A 115 9.02 -14.12 7.91
C VAL A 115 7.62 -14.06 8.52
N PHE A 116 6.59 -14.43 7.76
CA PHE A 116 5.22 -14.46 8.28
C PHE A 116 5.03 -15.53 9.36
N LEU A 117 5.68 -16.68 9.22
CA LEU A 117 5.61 -17.77 10.21
C LEU A 117 6.31 -17.38 11.51
N GLU A 118 7.47 -16.73 11.41
CA GLU A 118 8.21 -16.23 12.56
C GLU A 118 7.42 -15.13 13.31
N GLU A 119 6.86 -14.18 12.57
CA GLU A 119 6.02 -13.12 13.13
C GLU A 119 4.74 -13.65 13.77
N LEU A 120 4.13 -14.68 13.18
CA LEU A 120 2.97 -15.36 13.73
C LEU A 120 3.27 -16.01 15.09
N LEU A 121 4.37 -16.75 15.18
CA LEU A 121 4.76 -17.42 16.43
C LEU A 121 5.06 -16.43 17.57
N ARG A 122 5.47 -15.21 17.23
CA ARG A 122 5.71 -14.14 18.20
C ARG A 122 4.42 -13.57 18.81
N ASP A 123 3.25 -13.89 18.27
CA ASP A 123 1.96 -13.57 18.92
C ASP A 123 1.76 -14.42 20.21
N VAL A 124 2.50 -15.52 20.35
CA VAL A 124 2.53 -16.30 21.59
C VAL A 124 3.40 -15.57 22.61
N LYS A 125 2.78 -15.09 23.69
CA LYS A 125 3.45 -14.33 24.75
C LYS A 125 4.71 -15.06 25.25
N GLY A 126 5.86 -14.41 25.14
CA GLY A 126 7.14 -14.92 25.65
C GLY A 126 7.94 -15.77 24.66
N ILE A 127 7.55 -15.83 23.38
CA ILE A 127 8.37 -16.39 22.31
C ILE A 127 9.28 -15.32 21.72
N SER A 128 10.59 -15.57 21.74
CA SER A 128 11.59 -14.67 21.16
C SER A 128 11.68 -14.83 19.64
N LYS A 129 12.25 -13.84 18.95
CA LYS A 129 12.57 -13.93 17.51
C LYS A 129 13.46 -15.14 17.20
N ALA A 130 14.47 -15.40 18.03
CA ALA A 130 15.38 -16.52 17.84
C ALA A 130 14.66 -17.87 17.97
N SER A 131 13.77 -18.01 18.98
CA SER A 131 12.99 -19.23 19.19
C SER A 131 12.00 -19.48 18.04
N ALA A 132 11.32 -18.43 17.57
CA ALA A 132 10.40 -18.52 16.43
C ALA A 132 11.14 -18.98 15.16
N ARG A 133 12.28 -18.35 14.86
CA ARG A 133 13.13 -18.71 13.72
C ARG A 133 13.60 -20.17 13.79
N ARG A 134 14.12 -20.61 14.93
CA ARG A 134 14.55 -22.01 15.13
C ARG A 134 13.39 -22.99 14.92
N LEU A 135 12.18 -22.68 15.38
CA LEU A 135 11.00 -23.53 15.16
C LEU A 135 10.67 -23.63 13.66
N VAL A 136 10.66 -22.50 12.94
CA VAL A 136 10.40 -22.46 11.49
C VAL A 136 11.49 -23.17 10.69
N GLU A 137 12.74 -23.12 11.15
CA GLU A 137 13.87 -23.82 10.51
C GLU A 137 13.87 -25.33 10.79
N ALA A 138 13.37 -25.75 11.96
CA ALA A 138 13.37 -27.15 12.40
C ALA A 138 12.26 -28.01 11.76
N TYR A 139 11.21 -27.38 11.21
CA TYR A 139 10.05 -28.09 10.69
C TYR A 139 9.73 -27.68 9.24
N PRO A 140 9.26 -28.63 8.40
CA PRO A 140 8.85 -28.31 7.03
C PRO A 140 7.57 -27.46 6.98
N SER A 141 6.73 -27.52 8.02
CA SER A 141 5.52 -26.70 8.20
C SER A 141 5.15 -26.63 9.69
N LEU A 142 4.38 -25.62 10.09
CA LEU A 142 3.99 -25.43 11.50
C LEU A 142 3.10 -26.57 12.04
N VAL A 143 2.36 -27.29 11.18
CA VAL A 143 1.57 -28.44 11.63
C VAL A 143 2.46 -29.59 12.12
N HIS A 144 3.69 -29.73 11.62
CA HIS A 144 4.61 -30.77 12.09
C HIS A 144 5.07 -30.55 13.54
N VAL A 145 4.99 -29.32 14.06
CA VAL A 145 5.18 -29.03 15.49
C VAL A 145 4.15 -29.77 16.36
N LEU A 146 2.96 -30.05 15.79
CA LEU A 146 1.87 -30.76 16.46
C LEU A 146 2.05 -32.29 16.41
N LYS A 147 2.76 -32.81 15.40
CA LYS A 147 3.01 -34.24 15.18
C LYS A 147 4.09 -34.81 16.11
N ASP A 148 5.08 -34.00 16.48
CA ASP A 148 6.12 -34.39 17.43
C ASP A 148 5.64 -34.24 18.90
N SER A 149 6.25 -35.02 19.81
CA SER A 149 6.02 -34.86 21.25
C SER A 149 6.57 -33.54 21.78
N GLU A 150 6.07 -33.07 22.92
CA GLU A 150 6.49 -31.79 23.51
C GLU A 150 8.00 -31.77 23.84
N GLU A 151 8.54 -32.91 24.26
CA GLU A 151 9.95 -33.13 24.56
C GLU A 151 10.81 -33.00 23.31
N VAL A 152 10.37 -33.61 22.19
CA VAL A 152 11.09 -33.53 20.91
C VAL A 152 11.08 -32.10 20.37
N VAL A 153 9.94 -31.42 20.42
CA VAL A 153 9.85 -29.99 20.03
C VAL A 153 10.79 -29.14 20.87
N LYS A 154 10.79 -29.35 22.20
CA LYS A 154 11.68 -28.64 23.12
C LYS A 154 13.15 -28.86 22.79
N GLN A 155 13.56 -30.09 22.53
CA GLN A 155 14.94 -30.44 22.19
C GLN A 155 15.38 -29.79 20.88
N LYS A 156 14.53 -29.83 19.83
CA LYS A 156 14.84 -29.25 18.51
C LYS A 156 15.03 -27.74 18.53
N VAL A 157 14.21 -27.00 19.29
CA VAL A 157 14.25 -25.53 19.30
C VAL A 157 15.33 -24.97 20.23
N GLY A 158 15.72 -25.74 21.26
CA GLY A 158 16.67 -25.33 22.30
C GLY A 158 16.14 -24.17 23.14
N GLN A 159 16.21 -24.29 24.48
CA GLN A 159 15.86 -23.22 25.43
C GLN A 159 14.36 -22.85 25.56
N LEU A 160 13.42 -23.60 24.97
CA LEU A 160 11.99 -23.45 25.30
C LEU A 160 11.63 -24.30 26.52
N SER A 161 10.84 -23.75 27.44
CA SER A 161 10.22 -24.58 28.49
C SER A 161 9.06 -25.40 27.91
N LEU A 162 8.73 -26.55 28.51
CA LEU A 162 7.58 -27.37 28.07
C LEU A 162 6.27 -26.56 28.09
N ARG A 163 6.12 -25.64 29.06
CA ARG A 163 5.00 -24.70 29.09
C ARG A 163 4.90 -23.86 27.80
N ARG A 164 6.02 -23.37 27.27
CA ARG A 164 6.03 -22.61 26.02
C ARG A 164 5.69 -23.45 24.81
N VAL A 165 6.13 -24.71 24.78
CA VAL A 165 5.72 -25.66 23.74
C VAL A 165 4.21 -25.86 23.77
N ARG A 166 3.61 -26.06 24.95
CA ARG A 166 2.14 -26.14 25.13
C ARG A 166 1.42 -24.88 24.68
N ASP A 167 1.93 -23.70 25.04
CA ASP A 167 1.36 -22.41 24.62
C ASP A 167 1.35 -22.29 23.08
N ILE A 168 2.45 -22.66 22.41
CA ILE A 168 2.54 -22.70 20.94
C ILE A 168 1.53 -23.69 20.37
N ARG A 169 1.48 -24.92 20.87
CA ARG A 169 0.55 -25.95 20.39
C ARG A 169 -0.90 -25.48 20.50
N ARG A 170 -1.28 -24.93 21.65
CA ARG A 170 -2.62 -24.37 21.88
C ARG A 170 -2.94 -23.20 20.95
N PHE A 171 -1.96 -22.36 20.66
CA PHE A 171 -2.12 -21.26 19.72
C PHE A 171 -2.34 -21.78 18.29
N LEU A 172 -1.53 -22.74 17.83
CA LEU A 172 -1.62 -23.32 16.49
C LEU A 172 -2.93 -24.09 16.29
N THR A 173 -3.37 -24.89 17.27
CA THR A 173 -4.63 -25.63 17.16
C THR A 173 -5.85 -24.74 17.40
N GLY A 174 -5.82 -23.91 18.44
CA GLY A 174 -6.99 -23.16 18.89
C GLY A 174 -7.25 -21.85 18.13
N ARG A 175 -6.20 -21.05 17.88
CA ARG A 175 -6.36 -19.77 17.18
C ARG A 175 -6.16 -19.88 15.68
N VAL A 176 -5.11 -20.59 15.26
CA VAL A 176 -4.80 -20.76 13.83
C VAL A 176 -5.66 -21.85 13.19
N GLY A 177 -6.08 -22.86 13.96
CA GLY A 177 -6.93 -23.95 13.46
C GLY A 177 -6.16 -25.05 12.73
N LEU A 178 -4.86 -25.20 13.01
CA LEU A 178 -4.06 -26.30 12.44
C LEU A 178 -4.45 -27.64 13.08
N ASP A 179 -4.44 -28.68 12.25
CA ASP A 179 -4.85 -30.02 12.61
C ASP A 179 -3.82 -31.03 12.09
N PRO A 180 -3.14 -31.79 12.98
CA PRO A 180 -2.13 -32.77 12.56
C PRO A 180 -2.68 -33.91 11.69
N ASP A 181 -3.98 -34.16 11.72
CA ASP A 181 -4.63 -35.25 11.00
C ASP A 181 -5.05 -34.84 9.57
N LEU A 182 -4.99 -33.54 9.25
CA LEU A 182 -5.31 -33.02 7.92
C LEU A 182 -4.08 -32.92 7.01
N PRO A 183 -4.28 -32.99 5.68
CA PRO A 183 -3.19 -32.80 4.73
C PRO A 183 -2.45 -31.47 4.92
N ASP A 184 -1.13 -31.47 4.67
CA ASP A 184 -0.28 -30.27 4.75
C ASP A 184 -0.78 -29.12 3.87
N ALA A 185 -1.39 -29.42 2.73
CA ALA A 185 -1.98 -28.44 1.82
C ALA A 185 -3.19 -27.72 2.46
N GLU A 186 -4.04 -28.44 3.19
CA GLU A 186 -5.19 -27.86 3.88
C GLU A 186 -4.73 -27.00 5.07
N ASN A 187 -3.78 -27.49 5.86
CA ASN A 187 -3.17 -26.72 6.94
C ASN A 187 -2.47 -25.45 6.43
N THR A 188 -1.84 -25.52 5.27
CA THR A 188 -1.25 -24.36 4.59
C THR A 188 -2.31 -23.32 4.25
N GLU A 189 -3.46 -23.73 3.72
CA GLU A 189 -4.54 -22.80 3.40
C GLU A 189 -5.14 -22.18 4.66
N ARG A 190 -5.35 -22.97 5.73
CA ARG A 190 -5.80 -22.44 7.03
C ARG A 190 -4.85 -21.39 7.59
N LEU A 191 -3.55 -21.68 7.51
CA LEU A 191 -2.49 -20.76 7.92
C LEU A 191 -2.50 -19.47 7.09
N ARG A 192 -2.65 -19.59 5.76
CA ARG A 192 -2.78 -18.45 4.84
C ARG A 192 -3.99 -17.58 5.20
N GLN A 193 -5.15 -18.20 5.39
CA GLN A 193 -6.38 -17.50 5.78
C GLN A 193 -6.23 -16.79 7.13
N TYR A 194 -5.63 -17.45 8.13
CA TYR A 194 -5.36 -16.82 9.42
C TYR A 194 -4.45 -15.59 9.28
N LEU A 195 -3.36 -15.70 8.52
CA LEU A 195 -2.45 -14.58 8.30
C LEU A 195 -3.13 -13.40 7.60
N ILE A 196 -3.96 -13.66 6.58
CA ILE A 196 -4.72 -12.59 5.90
C ILE A 196 -5.70 -11.93 6.85
N ARG A 197 -6.44 -12.72 7.64
CA ARG A 197 -7.37 -12.20 8.66
C ARG A 197 -6.65 -11.34 9.71
N ARG A 198 -5.45 -11.75 10.13
CA ARG A 198 -4.59 -11.00 11.06
C ARG A 198 -4.22 -9.62 10.49
N GLU A 199 -3.81 -9.54 9.22
CA GLU A 199 -3.47 -8.26 8.58
C GLU A 199 -4.71 -7.36 8.39
N LEU A 200 -5.86 -7.92 7.98
CA LEU A 200 -7.12 -7.17 7.88
C LEU A 200 -7.59 -6.64 9.23
N ARG A 201 -7.45 -7.45 10.29
CA ARG A 201 -7.79 -7.06 11.66
C ARG A 201 -6.92 -5.91 12.14
N ALA A 202 -5.62 -5.94 11.85
CA ALA A 202 -4.72 -4.83 12.18
C ALA A 202 -5.16 -3.50 11.54
N ILE A 203 -5.59 -3.52 10.26
CA ILE A 203 -6.17 -2.34 9.60
C ILE A 203 -7.44 -1.86 10.32
N ALA A 204 -8.36 -2.78 10.63
CA ALA A 204 -9.64 -2.46 11.24
C ALA A 204 -9.50 -1.91 12.67
N GLU A 205 -8.53 -2.43 13.43
CA GLU A 205 -8.21 -2.00 14.80
C GLU A 205 -7.45 -0.67 14.83
N LYS A 206 -6.72 -0.32 13.77
CA LYS A 206 -5.85 0.86 13.73
C LYS A 206 -6.55 2.15 14.11
N LYS A 207 -7.80 2.33 13.69
CA LYS A 207 -8.59 3.53 14.01
C LYS A 207 -8.79 3.70 15.52
N TYR A 208 -8.97 2.61 16.27
CA TYR A 208 -9.19 2.67 17.72
C TYR A 208 -7.89 2.97 18.46
N GLU A 209 -6.79 2.32 18.09
CA GLU A 209 -5.46 2.61 18.64
C GLU A 209 -5.07 4.07 18.43
N LEU A 210 -5.34 4.58 17.23
CA LEU A 210 -4.94 5.92 16.83
C LEU A 210 -5.62 6.99 17.69
N LEU A 211 -6.91 6.87 17.97
CA LEU A 211 -7.61 7.84 18.82
C LEU A 211 -6.94 7.96 20.19
N GLY A 212 -6.53 6.84 20.79
CA GLY A 212 -5.79 6.84 22.05
C GLY A 212 -4.43 7.53 21.96
N SER A 213 -3.79 7.52 20.79
CA SER A 213 -2.48 8.14 20.58
C SER A 213 -2.51 9.60 20.12
N ILE A 214 -3.65 10.15 19.69
CA ILE A 214 -3.73 11.56 19.30
C ILE A 214 -3.59 12.41 20.55
N LYS A 215 -2.43 13.05 20.67
CA LYS A 215 -2.11 14.05 21.68
C LYS A 215 -2.17 15.44 21.06
N PHE A 216 -2.64 16.40 21.82
CA PHE A 216 -2.76 17.79 21.37
C PHE A 216 -1.40 18.36 20.98
N GLU A 217 -0.37 18.04 21.75
CA GLU A 217 1.00 18.55 21.60
C GLU A 217 1.70 18.04 20.33
N GLU A 218 1.17 16.98 19.71
CA GLU A 218 1.67 16.42 18.45
C GLU A 218 0.92 16.96 17.22
N LEU A 219 -0.10 17.81 17.41
CA LEU A 219 -0.84 18.42 16.31
C LEU A 219 -0.10 19.66 15.80
N SER A 220 0.24 19.64 14.52
CA SER A 220 0.83 20.79 13.84
C SER A 220 -0.26 21.64 13.20
N PHE A 221 -0.48 22.84 13.72
CA PHE A 221 -1.49 23.76 13.22
C PHE A 221 -0.90 24.63 12.11
N ASN A 222 -1.53 24.63 10.93
CA ASN A 222 -1.18 25.58 9.87
C ASN A 222 -2.19 26.74 9.90
N PRO A 223 -1.88 27.89 10.54
CA PRO A 223 -2.84 28.97 10.73
C PRO A 223 -3.37 29.52 9.40
N PHE A 224 -2.55 29.55 8.35
CA PHE A 224 -2.99 29.97 7.01
C PHE A 224 -4.02 29.02 6.42
N LEU A 225 -3.76 27.71 6.45
CA LEU A 225 -4.69 26.71 5.92
C LEU A 225 -6.01 26.73 6.70
N LEU A 226 -5.94 26.72 8.03
CA LEU A 226 -7.14 26.75 8.87
C LEU A 226 -7.99 27.99 8.61
N ARG A 227 -7.35 29.14 8.35
CA ARG A 227 -8.04 30.39 8.00
C ARG A 227 -8.63 30.38 6.61
N LEU A 228 -7.91 29.85 5.62
CA LEU A 228 -8.38 29.72 4.23
C LEU A 228 -9.56 28.75 4.10
N LEU A 229 -9.61 27.71 4.95
CA LEU A 229 -10.75 26.80 5.05
C LEU A 229 -11.97 27.44 5.75
N GLY A 230 -11.82 28.64 6.31
CA GLY A 230 -12.91 29.36 6.95
C GLY A 230 -13.40 28.74 8.26
N LEU A 231 -12.57 27.91 8.91
CA LEU A 231 -12.86 27.37 10.24
C LEU A 231 -12.91 28.54 11.23
N LYS A 232 -13.85 28.55 12.18
CA LYS A 232 -14.07 29.71 13.08
C LYS A 232 -13.99 29.35 14.55
N THR A 233 -14.21 28.09 14.88
CA THR A 233 -14.33 27.63 16.26
C THR A 233 -13.29 26.55 16.59
N PRO A 234 -12.91 26.40 17.88
CA PRO A 234 -12.07 25.29 18.33
C PRO A 234 -12.59 23.91 17.92
N ASN A 235 -13.92 23.74 17.86
CA ASN A 235 -14.55 22.50 17.43
C ASN A 235 -14.32 22.21 15.94
N GLU A 236 -14.51 23.20 15.06
CA GLU A 236 -14.25 23.02 13.62
C GLU A 236 -12.78 22.73 13.34
N ILE A 237 -11.87 23.42 14.04
CA ILE A 237 -10.42 23.14 13.95
C ILE A 237 -10.12 21.73 14.45
N ALA A 238 -10.64 21.33 15.62
CA ALA A 238 -10.43 19.99 16.16
C ALA A 238 -10.98 18.89 15.23
N GLU A 239 -12.17 19.08 14.65
CA GLU A 239 -12.75 18.16 13.68
C GLU A 239 -11.84 17.97 12.47
N PHE A 240 -11.33 19.07 11.91
CA PHE A 240 -10.40 19.05 10.79
C PHE A 240 -9.10 18.31 11.16
N MET A 241 -8.46 18.71 12.26
CA MET A 241 -7.17 18.15 12.70
C MET A 241 -7.26 16.66 13.03
N VAL A 242 -8.30 16.25 13.75
CA VAL A 242 -8.52 14.84 14.08
C VAL A 242 -8.81 14.03 12.82
N ALA A 243 -9.65 14.55 11.91
CA ALA A 243 -9.95 13.85 10.66
C ALA A 243 -8.70 13.67 9.79
N GLU A 244 -7.88 14.71 9.62
CA GLU A 244 -6.63 14.65 8.85
C GLU A 244 -5.66 13.61 9.44
N ARG A 245 -5.47 13.63 10.76
CA ARG A 245 -4.60 12.69 11.46
C ARG A 245 -5.10 11.25 11.32
N VAL A 246 -6.41 11.05 11.45
CA VAL A 246 -7.05 9.74 11.28
C VAL A 246 -6.87 9.22 9.86
N GLU A 247 -7.18 10.03 8.85
CA GLU A 247 -7.11 9.65 7.45
C GLU A 247 -5.69 9.26 7.02
N ARG A 248 -4.67 10.09 7.31
CA ARG A 248 -3.27 9.80 6.97
C ARG A 248 -2.77 8.49 7.58
N SER A 249 -3.06 8.26 8.85
CA SER A 249 -2.62 7.05 9.55
C SER A 249 -3.33 5.79 9.04
N LEU A 250 -4.62 5.87 8.72
CA LEU A 250 -5.37 4.74 8.17
C LEU A 250 -4.92 4.39 6.75
N VAL A 251 -4.71 5.39 5.88
CA VAL A 251 -4.24 5.16 4.51
C VAL A 251 -2.84 4.53 4.51
N THR A 252 -1.95 5.01 5.38
CA THR A 252 -0.59 4.45 5.53
C THR A 252 -0.65 3.01 6.04
N SER A 253 -1.42 2.75 7.09
CA SER A 253 -1.60 1.40 7.64
C SER A 253 -2.20 0.44 6.61
N TYR A 254 -3.23 0.87 5.87
CA TYR A 254 -3.82 0.08 4.79
C TYR A 254 -2.77 -0.30 3.73
N GLY A 255 -1.95 0.65 3.27
CA GLY A 255 -0.90 0.39 2.30
C GLY A 255 0.09 -0.69 2.76
N THR A 256 0.56 -0.61 4.00
CA THR A 256 1.47 -1.60 4.58
C THR A 256 0.85 -2.99 4.66
N HIS A 257 -0.37 -3.10 5.20
CA HIS A 257 -1.01 -4.39 5.41
C HIS A 257 -1.52 -5.02 4.10
N ILE A 258 -2.02 -4.23 3.14
CA ILE A 258 -2.49 -4.79 1.87
C ILE A 258 -1.34 -5.32 1.01
N GLN A 259 -0.15 -4.71 1.11
CA GLN A 259 1.07 -5.25 0.51
C GLN A 259 1.45 -6.59 1.14
N ARG A 260 1.40 -6.71 2.48
CA ARG A 260 1.67 -7.97 3.18
C ARG A 260 0.66 -9.05 2.82
N ILE A 261 -0.62 -8.70 2.68
CA ILE A 261 -1.65 -9.62 2.16
C ILE A 261 -1.26 -10.12 0.77
N ALA A 262 -0.83 -9.25 -0.16
CA ALA A 262 -0.39 -9.67 -1.49
C ALA A 262 0.79 -10.67 -1.44
N GLN A 263 1.73 -10.49 -0.51
CA GLN A 263 2.84 -11.43 -0.29
C GLN A 263 2.35 -12.81 0.22
N ILE A 264 1.41 -12.81 1.17
CA ILE A 264 0.80 -14.03 1.70
C ILE A 264 0.03 -14.78 0.60
N VAL A 265 -0.71 -14.05 -0.24
CA VAL A 265 -1.50 -14.61 -1.35
C VAL A 265 -0.62 -15.20 -2.43
N ALA A 266 0.44 -14.50 -2.82
CA ALA A 266 1.38 -15.01 -3.81
C ALA A 266 2.22 -16.20 -3.28
N GLY A 267 2.28 -16.38 -1.96
CA GLY A 267 3.00 -17.46 -1.30
C GLY A 267 4.53 -17.33 -1.35
N ARG A 268 5.05 -16.24 -1.91
CA ARG A 268 6.48 -15.92 -1.99
C ARG A 268 6.71 -14.43 -1.83
N GLY A 269 7.46 -14.06 -0.80
CA GLY A 269 8.21 -12.81 -0.79
C GLY A 269 9.35 -12.87 -1.81
N THR A 270 10.08 -11.77 -1.94
CA THR A 270 11.25 -11.70 -2.83
C THR A 270 12.41 -11.03 -2.11
N GLY A 271 13.60 -11.61 -2.25
CA GLY A 271 14.86 -10.98 -1.81
C GLY A 271 15.40 -9.97 -2.83
N VAL A 272 14.64 -9.73 -3.91
CA VAL A 272 15.00 -8.79 -4.96
C VAL A 272 14.56 -7.40 -4.56
N GLU A 273 15.54 -6.48 -4.51
CA GLU A 273 15.31 -5.07 -4.26
C GLU A 273 14.29 -4.46 -5.24
N GLY A 274 13.33 -3.71 -4.71
CA GLY A 274 12.27 -3.05 -5.50
C GLY A 274 11.14 -3.98 -5.97
N ALA A 275 11.12 -5.23 -5.54
CA ALA A 275 9.97 -6.10 -5.70
C ALA A 275 9.42 -6.48 -4.32
N ASP A 276 8.09 -6.53 -4.18
CA ASP A 276 7.44 -6.99 -2.95
C ASP A 276 7.01 -8.45 -3.07
N VAL A 277 6.65 -8.88 -4.30
CA VAL A 277 6.10 -10.20 -4.62
C VAL A 277 6.87 -10.83 -5.78
N CYS A 278 7.04 -12.16 -5.73
CA CYS A 278 7.52 -12.95 -6.85
C CYS A 278 6.48 -14.02 -7.24
N LYS A 279 6.08 -14.05 -8.51
CA LYS A 279 5.14 -15.04 -9.05
C LYS A 279 5.75 -15.78 -10.22
N GLU A 280 5.53 -17.08 -10.33
CA GLU A 280 5.88 -17.87 -11.51
C GLU A 280 4.58 -18.32 -12.19
N GLU A 281 4.45 -18.05 -13.48
CA GLU A 281 3.31 -18.45 -14.31
C GLU A 281 3.79 -18.72 -15.74
N GLY A 282 3.36 -19.83 -16.34
CA GLY A 282 3.70 -20.17 -17.73
C GLY A 282 5.21 -20.29 -18.00
N GLY A 283 6.00 -20.74 -17.02
CA GLY A 283 7.46 -20.82 -17.12
C GLY A 283 8.18 -19.46 -17.04
N ARG A 284 7.43 -18.37 -16.81
CA ARG A 284 7.96 -17.01 -16.64
C ARG A 284 7.89 -16.57 -15.18
N ARG A 285 8.96 -15.93 -14.72
CA ARG A 285 9.01 -15.32 -13.37
C ARG A 285 8.63 -13.84 -13.46
N TYR A 286 7.84 -13.37 -12.51
CA TYR A 286 7.35 -12.00 -12.42
C TYR A 286 7.78 -11.39 -11.09
N TYR A 287 8.54 -10.30 -11.15
CA TYR A 287 8.89 -9.46 -10.02
C TYR A 287 7.91 -8.29 -9.95
N ILE A 288 7.18 -8.19 -8.85
CA ILE A 288 6.05 -7.27 -8.73
C ILE A 288 6.29 -6.30 -7.59
N GLN A 289 6.30 -5.01 -7.89
CA GLN A 289 6.14 -3.97 -6.87
C GLN A 289 4.64 -3.75 -6.65
N VAL A 290 4.20 -3.83 -5.40
CA VAL A 290 2.81 -3.61 -5.00
C VAL A 290 2.63 -2.17 -4.56
N LYS A 291 1.52 -1.57 -4.97
CA LYS A 291 1.03 -0.29 -4.51
C LYS A 291 -0.45 -0.39 -4.18
N ALA A 292 -0.90 0.40 -3.22
CA ALA A 292 -2.31 0.34 -2.81
C ALA A 292 -3.25 0.71 -3.96
N GLY A 293 -2.97 1.75 -4.74
CA GLY A 293 -3.94 2.25 -5.71
C GLY A 293 -3.36 3.01 -6.91
N PRO A 294 -4.24 3.52 -7.78
CA PRO A 294 -3.86 4.07 -9.08
C PRO A 294 -3.16 5.44 -9.05
N TYR A 295 -3.19 6.12 -7.89
CA TYR A 295 -2.65 7.47 -7.69
C TYR A 295 -1.43 7.52 -6.76
N THR A 296 -0.93 6.36 -6.31
CA THR A 296 0.11 6.30 -5.26
C THR A 296 1.53 6.53 -5.75
N VAL A 297 1.72 6.84 -7.04
CA VAL A 297 3.05 6.88 -7.66
C VAL A 297 3.24 8.25 -8.32
N ASN A 298 4.20 9.02 -7.83
CA ASN A 298 4.68 10.22 -8.52
C ASN A 298 5.72 9.82 -9.59
N LYS A 299 6.15 10.78 -10.42
CA LYS A 299 7.04 10.52 -11.56
C LYS A 299 8.36 9.83 -11.14
N ASP A 300 8.95 10.24 -10.04
CA ASP A 300 10.26 9.74 -9.60
C ASP A 300 10.17 8.34 -9.01
N ILE A 301 9.13 8.07 -8.21
CA ILE A 301 8.84 6.72 -7.71
C ILE A 301 8.52 5.78 -8.88
N SER A 302 7.81 6.25 -9.91
CA SER A 302 7.52 5.43 -11.11
C SER A 302 8.79 5.01 -11.84
N LYS A 303 9.77 5.93 -11.96
CA LYS A 303 11.06 5.65 -12.58
C LYS A 303 11.91 4.73 -11.72
N GLN A 304 12.01 5.02 -10.42
CA GLN A 304 12.79 4.21 -9.48
C GLN A 304 12.30 2.76 -9.44
N VAL A 305 10.98 2.55 -9.35
CA VAL A 305 10.39 1.20 -9.40
C VAL A 305 10.71 0.52 -10.73
N SER A 306 10.60 1.24 -11.85
CA SER A 306 10.95 0.70 -13.16
C SER A 306 12.42 0.29 -13.25
N ASP A 307 13.33 1.12 -12.74
CA ASP A 307 14.77 0.88 -12.83
C ASP A 307 15.20 -0.28 -11.92
N LEU A 308 14.66 -0.37 -10.69
CA LEU A 308 14.90 -1.49 -9.78
C LEU A 308 14.40 -2.82 -10.36
N LEU A 309 13.17 -2.84 -10.88
CA LEU A 309 12.61 -4.05 -11.49
C LEU A 309 13.33 -4.42 -12.80
N THR A 310 13.76 -3.45 -13.60
CA THR A 310 14.56 -3.74 -14.80
C THR A 310 15.92 -4.34 -14.43
N SER A 311 16.57 -3.83 -13.38
CA SER A 311 17.80 -4.42 -12.84
C SER A 311 17.59 -5.87 -12.37
N ALA A 312 16.46 -6.17 -11.75
CA ALA A 312 16.09 -7.54 -11.37
C ALA A 312 15.96 -8.46 -12.59
N THR A 313 15.27 -8.01 -13.64
CA THR A 313 15.10 -8.81 -14.87
C THR A 313 16.40 -9.04 -15.62
N ARG A 314 17.35 -8.09 -15.60
CA ARG A 314 18.68 -8.27 -16.21
C ARG A 314 19.50 -9.35 -15.53
N ARG A 315 19.38 -9.48 -14.21
CA ARG A 315 20.06 -10.51 -13.41
C ARG A 315 19.42 -11.89 -13.56
N ASN A 316 18.21 -11.97 -14.10
CA ASN A 316 17.47 -13.22 -14.25
C ASN A 316 16.71 -13.24 -15.58
N SER A 317 17.43 -13.62 -16.65
CA SER A 317 16.91 -13.66 -18.01
C SER A 317 15.63 -14.49 -18.11
N GLY A 318 14.65 -13.98 -18.87
CA GLY A 318 13.33 -14.58 -18.97
C GLY A 318 12.32 -14.09 -17.91
N SER A 319 12.73 -13.28 -16.93
CA SER A 319 11.80 -12.68 -15.97
C SER A 319 11.05 -11.46 -16.53
N ALA A 320 9.94 -11.08 -15.90
CA ALA A 320 9.17 -9.87 -16.17
C ALA A 320 9.10 -8.98 -14.92
N ALA A 321 8.95 -7.68 -15.16
CA ALA A 321 8.70 -6.68 -14.15
C ALA A 321 7.23 -6.25 -14.24
N LEU A 322 6.54 -6.14 -13.10
CA LEU A 322 5.16 -5.67 -13.02
C LEU A 322 4.95 -4.67 -11.90
N LEU A 323 4.04 -3.73 -12.12
CA LEU A 323 3.45 -2.89 -11.07
C LEU A 323 2.04 -3.41 -10.74
N GLY A 324 1.85 -3.88 -9.51
CA GLY A 324 0.56 -4.34 -9.01
C GLY A 324 -0.17 -3.28 -8.20
N MET A 325 -1.44 -3.00 -8.52
CA MET A 325 -2.29 -2.07 -7.78
C MET A 325 -3.46 -2.82 -7.16
N THR A 326 -3.65 -2.70 -5.84
CA THR A 326 -4.60 -3.56 -5.10
C THR A 326 -6.06 -3.16 -5.27
N TYR A 327 -6.35 -1.92 -5.68
CA TYR A 327 -7.69 -1.49 -6.07
C TYR A 327 -7.66 -0.53 -7.27
N GLY A 328 -8.84 -0.31 -7.87
CA GLY A 328 -9.02 0.59 -9.01
C GLY A 328 -9.48 -0.15 -10.27
N SER A 329 -9.46 0.57 -11.38
CA SER A 329 -9.73 0.04 -12.73
C SER A 329 -8.72 0.64 -13.71
N LYS A 330 -8.57 0.01 -14.88
CA LYS A 330 -7.61 0.46 -15.92
C LYS A 330 -7.82 1.92 -16.28
N GLU A 331 -9.07 2.36 -16.37
CA GLU A 331 -9.49 3.72 -16.73
C GLU A 331 -9.12 4.75 -15.66
N LYS A 332 -8.98 4.32 -14.40
CA LYS A 332 -8.63 5.18 -13.25
C LYS A 332 -7.13 5.24 -12.96
N VAL A 333 -6.31 4.43 -13.63
CA VAL A 333 -4.84 4.49 -13.51
C VAL A 333 -4.35 5.87 -13.93
N SER A 334 -3.52 6.50 -13.08
CA SER A 334 -3.04 7.86 -13.33
C SER A 334 -2.28 8.00 -14.65
N SER A 335 -2.40 9.18 -15.27
CA SER A 335 -1.65 9.51 -16.49
C SER A 335 -0.13 9.46 -16.28
N ILE A 336 0.34 9.66 -15.04
CA ILE A 336 1.74 9.52 -14.65
C ILE A 336 2.19 8.07 -14.85
N VAL A 337 1.50 7.10 -14.27
CA VAL A 337 1.85 5.68 -14.44
C VAL A 337 1.78 5.29 -15.91
N ARG A 338 0.70 5.66 -16.62
CA ARG A 338 0.55 5.35 -18.05
C ARG A 338 1.67 5.91 -18.93
N ARG A 339 2.21 7.09 -18.58
CA ARG A 339 3.23 7.78 -19.39
C ARG A 339 4.66 7.42 -19.00
N TYR A 340 4.92 7.15 -17.73
CA TYR A 340 6.27 7.06 -17.18
C TYR A 340 6.65 5.68 -16.64
N SER A 341 5.69 4.77 -16.42
CA SER A 341 6.02 3.38 -16.10
C SER A 341 6.67 2.73 -17.32
N ARG A 342 7.85 2.14 -17.14
CA ARG A 342 8.52 1.32 -18.16
C ARG A 342 8.23 -0.17 -18.00
N VAL A 343 7.35 -0.50 -17.06
CA VAL A 343 6.93 -1.86 -16.74
C VAL A 343 5.41 -1.96 -16.89
N ASP A 344 4.95 -3.16 -17.27
CA ASP A 344 3.52 -3.46 -17.35
C ASP A 344 2.87 -3.39 -15.96
N TRP A 345 1.55 -3.23 -15.93
CA TRP A 345 0.82 -3.07 -14.68
C TRP A 345 -0.49 -3.85 -14.67
N LEU A 346 -0.88 -4.29 -13.48
CA LEU A 346 -2.15 -4.95 -13.20
C LEU A 346 -2.87 -4.18 -12.09
N VAL A 347 -4.20 -4.11 -12.17
CA VAL A 347 -5.00 -3.31 -11.23
C VAL A 347 -6.25 -4.05 -10.76
N GLY A 348 -6.54 -3.93 -9.45
CA GLY A 348 -7.75 -4.46 -8.85
C GLY A 348 -7.91 -5.97 -9.08
N ARG A 349 -9.03 -6.38 -9.69
CA ARG A 349 -9.35 -7.79 -9.94
C ARG A 349 -8.28 -8.53 -10.73
N GLU A 350 -7.69 -7.87 -11.74
CA GLU A 350 -6.65 -8.48 -12.58
C GLU A 350 -5.39 -8.78 -11.77
N PHE A 351 -4.98 -7.84 -10.90
CA PHE A 351 -3.83 -8.04 -10.03
C PHE A 351 -4.06 -9.19 -9.06
N TRP A 352 -5.19 -9.18 -8.35
CA TRP A 352 -5.51 -10.22 -7.38
C TRP A 352 -5.64 -11.60 -8.03
N GLY A 353 -6.33 -11.68 -9.17
CA GLY A 353 -6.50 -12.94 -9.91
C GLY A 353 -5.19 -13.51 -10.42
N PHE A 354 -4.28 -12.66 -10.90
CA PHE A 354 -2.96 -13.08 -11.35
C PHE A 354 -2.11 -13.66 -10.21
N ILE A 355 -2.01 -12.98 -9.07
CA ILE A 355 -1.16 -13.47 -7.97
C ILE A 355 -1.74 -14.71 -7.29
N SER A 356 -3.07 -14.80 -7.16
CA SER A 356 -3.74 -15.92 -6.50
C SER A 356 -3.93 -17.14 -7.42
N GLY A 357 -4.03 -16.92 -8.74
CA GLY A 357 -4.55 -17.92 -9.68
C GLY A 357 -6.07 -18.09 -9.65
N ASP A 358 -6.79 -17.20 -8.96
CA ASP A 358 -8.24 -17.24 -8.75
C ASP A 358 -8.88 -15.91 -9.15
N PRO A 359 -9.64 -15.83 -10.26
CA PRO A 359 -10.23 -14.58 -10.75
C PRO A 359 -11.24 -13.95 -9.77
N ASP A 360 -11.80 -14.75 -8.85
CA ASP A 360 -12.76 -14.28 -7.85
C ASP A 360 -12.10 -13.84 -6.53
N TYR A 361 -10.78 -13.91 -6.44
CA TYR A 361 -10.03 -13.66 -5.21
C TYR A 361 -10.31 -12.27 -4.63
N ALA A 362 -10.36 -11.23 -5.47
CA ALA A 362 -10.68 -9.87 -5.03
C ALA A 362 -12.06 -9.79 -4.34
N SER A 363 -13.06 -10.52 -4.85
CA SER A 363 -14.40 -10.59 -4.25
C SER A 363 -14.36 -11.30 -2.89
N LYS A 364 -13.60 -12.40 -2.79
CA LYS A 364 -13.44 -13.16 -1.53
C LYS A 364 -12.76 -12.31 -0.47
N LEU A 365 -11.68 -11.62 -0.82
CA LEU A 365 -10.95 -10.72 0.08
C LEU A 365 -11.83 -9.55 0.55
N PHE A 366 -12.65 -8.97 -0.34
CA PHE A 366 -13.56 -7.89 0.02
C PHE A 366 -14.63 -8.33 1.04
N LYS A 367 -15.21 -9.53 0.87
CA LYS A 367 -16.16 -10.12 1.82
C LYS A 367 -15.49 -10.39 3.17
N LEU A 368 -14.30 -10.98 3.16
CA LEU A 368 -13.51 -11.26 4.36
C LEU A 368 -13.21 -9.98 5.15
N ALA A 369 -12.88 -8.89 4.46
CA ALA A 369 -12.66 -7.58 5.10
C ALA A 369 -13.91 -7.08 5.83
N ALA A 370 -15.11 -7.28 5.26
CA ALA A 370 -16.36 -6.89 5.91
C ALA A 370 -16.65 -7.74 7.16
N GLU A 371 -16.40 -9.04 7.10
CA GLU A 371 -16.52 -9.95 8.26
C GLU A 371 -15.60 -9.53 9.40
N VAL A 372 -14.31 -9.33 9.10
CA VAL A 372 -13.31 -8.91 10.09
C VAL A 372 -13.66 -7.55 10.69
N ALA A 373 -14.11 -6.59 9.87
CA ALA A 373 -14.54 -5.29 10.37
C ALA A 373 -15.73 -5.39 11.33
N ALA A 374 -16.70 -6.27 11.04
CA ALA A 374 -17.85 -6.51 11.91
C ALA A 374 -17.46 -7.16 13.25
N GLU A 375 -16.51 -8.11 13.23
CA GLU A 375 -15.95 -8.72 14.44
C GLU A 375 -15.26 -7.68 15.33
N VAL A 376 -14.34 -6.91 14.76
CA VAL A 376 -13.62 -5.86 15.50
C VAL A 376 -14.59 -4.84 16.08
N GLN A 377 -15.60 -4.43 15.33
CA GLN A 377 -16.59 -3.47 15.84
C GLN A 377 -17.48 -4.05 16.95
N ARG A 378 -17.77 -5.36 16.92
CA ARG A 378 -18.47 -6.04 18.02
C ARG A 378 -17.61 -6.10 19.29
N GLU A 379 -16.32 -6.35 19.14
CA GLU A 379 -15.36 -6.44 20.25
C GLU A 379 -15.02 -5.07 20.86
N LYS A 380 -14.85 -4.04 20.03
CA LYS A 380 -14.39 -2.70 20.43
C LYS A 380 -15.52 -1.68 20.64
N GLY A 381 -16.71 -1.95 20.13
CA GLY A 381 -17.83 -1.02 20.13
C GLY A 381 -17.74 0.08 19.05
N PRO A 382 -18.61 1.09 19.11
CA PRO A 382 -18.65 2.17 18.12
C PRO A 382 -17.36 2.99 18.13
N PHE A 383 -16.99 3.55 16.98
CA PHE A 383 -15.78 4.36 16.84
C PHE A 383 -15.94 5.73 17.53
N PRO A 384 -15.21 6.03 18.64
CA PRO A 384 -15.50 7.17 19.51
C PRO A 384 -14.86 8.49 19.04
N ILE A 385 -14.82 8.75 17.73
CA ILE A 385 -14.15 9.95 17.17
C ILE A 385 -14.68 11.27 17.73
N ARG A 386 -15.98 11.34 18.05
CA ARG A 386 -16.61 12.55 18.61
C ARG A 386 -16.07 12.91 19.99
N GLU A 387 -15.71 11.93 20.80
CA GLU A 387 -15.11 12.16 22.12
C GLU A 387 -13.73 12.77 21.96
N LYS A 388 -12.90 12.20 21.07
CA LYS A 388 -11.58 12.76 20.77
C LYS A 388 -11.64 14.17 20.19
N VAL A 389 -12.60 14.46 19.31
CA VAL A 389 -12.83 15.83 18.82
C VAL A 389 -13.16 16.78 19.95
N ARG A 390 -14.04 16.40 20.89
CA ARG A 390 -14.37 17.26 22.05
C ARG A 390 -13.16 17.51 22.95
N GLU A 391 -12.37 16.47 23.21
CA GLU A 391 -11.13 16.57 23.98
C GLU A 391 -10.16 17.58 23.34
N ILE A 392 -9.85 17.41 22.05
CA ILE A 392 -8.94 18.32 21.32
C ILE A 392 -9.53 19.73 21.24
N ALA A 393 -10.83 19.89 21.03
CA ALA A 393 -11.47 21.20 21.02
C ALA A 393 -11.40 21.91 22.38
N GLY A 394 -11.43 21.16 23.48
CA GLY A 394 -11.19 21.66 24.83
C GLY A 394 -9.78 22.20 24.98
N ARG A 395 -8.77 21.42 24.57
CA ARG A 395 -7.36 21.83 24.60
C ARG A 395 -7.07 23.06 23.73
N ILE A 396 -7.61 23.12 22.52
CA ILE A 396 -7.50 24.32 21.65
C ILE A 396 -8.09 25.55 22.35
N ARG A 397 -9.21 25.40 23.05
CA ARG A 397 -9.86 26.51 23.76
C ARG A 397 -9.07 26.96 24.97
N GLU A 398 -8.46 26.04 25.70
CA GLU A 398 -7.59 26.32 26.85
C GLU A 398 -6.33 27.09 26.40
N GLU A 399 -5.66 26.60 25.36
CA GLU A 399 -4.40 27.16 24.89
C GLU A 399 -4.59 28.50 24.13
N TYR A 400 -5.48 28.47 23.13
CA TYR A 400 -5.62 29.56 22.16
C TYR A 400 -6.82 30.47 22.46
N GLY A 401 -7.82 30.02 23.22
CA GLY A 401 -9.03 30.81 23.48
C GLY A 401 -10.06 30.72 22.34
N LYS A 402 -10.65 31.86 21.94
CA LYS A 402 -11.70 31.93 20.89
C LYS A 402 -11.59 33.20 20.05
N GLY A 403 -12.25 33.19 18.89
CA GLY A 403 -12.42 34.39 18.07
C GLY A 403 -11.08 35.00 17.67
N ARG A 404 -10.96 36.32 17.78
CA ARG A 404 -9.74 37.06 17.39
C ARG A 404 -8.50 36.57 18.15
N GLN A 405 -8.62 36.42 19.48
CA GLN A 405 -7.52 35.98 20.34
C GLN A 405 -6.93 34.62 19.92
N MET A 406 -7.80 33.66 19.59
CA MET A 406 -7.38 32.34 19.09
C MET A 406 -6.51 32.43 17.85
N TRP A 407 -6.87 33.32 16.93
CA TRP A 407 -6.13 33.47 15.69
C TRP A 407 -4.83 34.23 15.85
N GLU A 408 -4.78 35.23 16.73
CA GLU A 408 -3.54 35.94 17.07
C GLU A 408 -2.54 34.94 17.69
N LYS A 409 -2.95 34.18 18.71
CA LYS A 409 -2.08 33.16 19.31
C LYS A 409 -1.68 32.03 18.36
N LEU A 410 -2.63 31.47 17.59
CA LEU A 410 -2.30 30.42 16.62
C LEU A 410 -1.30 30.89 15.56
N PHE A 411 -1.36 32.16 15.19
CA PHE A 411 -0.37 32.75 14.29
C PHE A 411 0.98 32.87 15.00
N ASP A 412 1.03 33.50 16.17
CA ASP A 412 2.29 33.74 16.89
C ASP A 412 3.02 32.44 17.28
N ASP A 413 2.29 31.37 17.63
CA ASP A 413 2.89 30.08 18.01
C ASP A 413 3.41 29.25 16.82
N ASN A 414 3.02 29.58 15.59
CA ASN A 414 3.34 28.78 14.39
C ASN A 414 4.12 29.58 13.32
N MET A 415 4.68 30.73 13.71
CA MET A 415 5.48 31.63 12.87
C MET A 415 6.82 31.91 13.53
#